data_AF-A0A2I0NDB8-F1
#
_entry.id   AF-A0A2I0NDB8-F1
#
_cell.length_a   1.000
_cell.length_b   1.000
_cell.length_c   1.000
_cell.angle_alpha   90.00
_cell.angle_beta   90.00
_cell.angle_gamma   90.00
#
_symmetry.space_group_name_H-M   'P 1'
#
loop_
_entity.id
_entity.type
_entity.pdbx_description
1 polymer ?
#
loop_
_entity_poly.entity_id
_entity_poly.type
_entity_poly.pdbx_seq_one_letter_code
_entity_poly.pdbx_strand_id
1 'polypeptide(L)'
;MAIQLPILFKERLRELLPKDEYEPFLASYERDFEPSLRVNTGKISIDDFKRLFSAQKLTPLSWSETGFFIERKSPFSKTPYYHAGLFYIQEAASMLPVELMDIKPGEIILDACASPGSKTTQILSKTANQGLVIANEFRRDRVGRLLENVSRWGAGNCVITNQATSAFKNMVEFFDKILLDAPCSGEGM
;
A
#
# COMPACT_ATOMS: atom_id res chain seq x y z
N MET A 1 -0.70 -19.11 20.09
CA MET A 1 -0.69 -18.40 21.39
C MET A 1 -1.88 -17.46 21.32
N ALA A 2 -2.87 -17.60 22.20
CA ALA A 2 -4.01 -16.69 22.21
C ALA A 2 -3.51 -15.27 22.53
N ILE A 3 -3.85 -14.29 21.69
CA ILE A 3 -3.42 -12.91 21.88
C ILE A 3 -4.15 -12.37 23.12
N GLN A 4 -3.41 -12.04 24.18
CA GLN A 4 -3.99 -11.44 25.38
C GLN A 4 -4.02 -9.91 25.21
N LEU A 5 -5.16 -9.39 24.75
CA LEU A 5 -5.34 -7.95 24.59
C LEU A 5 -5.44 -7.23 25.95
N PRO A 6 -4.88 -6.01 26.09
CA PRO A 6 -5.00 -5.19 27.29
C PRO A 6 -6.47 -4.93 27.67
N ILE A 7 -6.77 -4.88 28.97
CA ILE A 7 -8.14 -4.67 29.48
C ILE A 7 -8.69 -3.33 29.00
N LEU A 8 -7.92 -2.25 29.16
CA LEU A 8 -8.31 -0.90 28.73
C LEU A 8 -8.62 -0.81 27.22
N PHE A 9 -7.89 -1.58 26.40
CA PHE A 9 -8.14 -1.63 24.96
C PHE A 9 -9.48 -2.30 24.64
N LYS A 10 -9.77 -3.43 25.29
CA LYS A 10 -11.04 -4.15 25.15
C LYS A 10 -12.23 -3.32 25.62
N GLU A 11 -12.10 -2.63 26.75
CA GLU A 11 -13.13 -1.73 27.27
C GLU A 11 -13.43 -0.59 26.30
N ARG A 12 -12.38 0.10 25.83
CA ARG A 12 -12.51 1.17 24.83
C ARG A 12 -13.17 0.68 23.54
N LEU A 13 -12.78 -0.47 23.01
CA LEU A 13 -13.38 -1.01 21.79
C LEU A 13 -14.84 -1.42 21.97
N ARG A 14 -15.21 -1.94 23.14
CA ARG A 14 -16.61 -2.28 23.46
C ARG A 14 -17.52 -1.05 23.47
N GLU A 15 -16.98 0.12 23.80
CA GLU A 15 -17.70 1.39 23.74
C GLU A 15 -17.79 1.96 22.31
N LEU A 16 -16.76 1.72 21.48
CA LEU A 16 -16.68 2.24 20.11
C LEU A 16 -17.45 1.42 19.08
N LEU A 17 -17.52 0.10 19.26
CA LEU A 17 -18.12 -0.82 18.29
C LEU A 17 -19.59 -1.13 18.62
N PRO A 18 -20.43 -1.36 17.60
CA PRO A 18 -21.73 -1.98 17.78
C PRO A 18 -21.62 -3.31 18.55
N LYS A 19 -22.63 -3.62 19.37
CA LYS A 19 -22.62 -4.83 20.23
C LYS A 19 -22.46 -6.13 19.43
N ASP A 20 -23.00 -6.15 18.22
CA ASP A 20 -22.93 -7.27 17.28
C ASP A 20 -21.60 -7.35 16.51
N GLU A 21 -20.76 -6.31 16.54
CA GLU A 21 -19.45 -6.28 15.87
C GLU A 21 -18.27 -6.53 16.83
N TYR A 22 -18.44 -6.26 18.13
CA TYR A 22 -17.35 -6.41 19.12
C TYR A 22 -16.81 -7.84 19.21
N GLU A 23 -17.67 -8.84 19.37
CA GLU A 23 -17.24 -10.25 19.47
C GLU A 23 -16.63 -10.76 18.15
N PRO A 24 -17.21 -10.49 16.96
CA PRO A 24 -16.55 -10.77 15.69
C PRO A 24 -15.18 -10.11 15.52
N PHE A 25 -15.02 -8.87 15.98
CA PHE A 25 -13.74 -8.17 15.96
C PHE A 25 -12.70 -8.88 16.84
N LEU A 26 -13.05 -9.27 18.07
CA LEU A 26 -12.15 -10.03 18.93
C LEU A 26 -11.76 -11.38 18.32
N ALA A 27 -12.73 -12.09 17.75
CA ALA A 27 -12.49 -13.36 17.06
C ALA A 27 -11.59 -13.20 15.81
N SER A 28 -11.50 -12.00 15.23
CA SER A 28 -10.63 -11.76 14.06
C SER A 28 -9.15 -11.92 14.39
N TYR A 29 -8.73 -11.64 15.64
CA TYR A 29 -7.34 -11.83 16.09
C TYR A 29 -6.90 -13.30 16.12
N GLU A 30 -7.85 -14.24 16.09
CA GLU A 30 -7.55 -15.68 16.01
C GLU A 30 -7.43 -16.18 14.57
N ARG A 31 -7.80 -15.36 13.58
CA ARG A 31 -7.70 -15.72 12.17
C ARG A 31 -6.27 -15.57 11.68
N ASP A 32 -5.88 -16.43 10.74
CA ASP A 32 -4.60 -16.28 10.07
C ASP A 32 -4.62 -15.05 9.15
N PHE A 33 -3.51 -14.31 9.15
CA PHE A 33 -3.29 -13.23 8.20
C PHE A 33 -3.23 -13.75 6.77
N GLU A 34 -3.99 -13.15 5.87
CA GLU A 34 -4.00 -13.45 4.44
C GLU A 34 -3.09 -12.47 3.67
N PRO A 35 -1.92 -12.92 3.20
CA PRO A 35 -1.01 -12.05 2.46
C PRO A 35 -1.57 -11.73 1.09
N SER A 36 -1.17 -10.57 0.58
CA SER A 36 -1.58 -10.07 -0.72
C SER A 36 -0.42 -9.39 -1.44
N LEU A 37 -0.57 -9.26 -2.76
CA LEU A 37 0.34 -8.53 -3.61
C LEU A 37 -0.42 -7.72 -4.66
N ARG A 38 0.28 -6.77 -5.26
CA ARG A 38 -0.20 -5.94 -6.37
C ARG A 38 0.74 -6.05 -7.56
N VAL A 39 0.22 -6.37 -8.73
CA VAL A 39 0.98 -6.52 -9.98
C VAL A 39 1.36 -5.14 -10.54
N ASN A 40 2.58 -5.02 -11.08
CA ASN A 40 3.04 -3.84 -11.81
C ASN A 40 2.72 -3.98 -13.30
N THR A 41 1.57 -3.44 -13.71
CA THR A 41 1.11 -3.48 -15.10
C THR A 41 1.97 -2.68 -16.08
N GLY A 42 2.86 -1.81 -15.57
CA GLY A 42 3.88 -1.15 -16.38
C GLY A 42 5.03 -2.07 -16.82
N LYS A 43 5.15 -3.26 -16.22
CA LYS A 43 6.23 -4.23 -16.52
C LYS A 43 5.73 -5.59 -16.99
N ILE A 44 4.54 -6.01 -16.59
CA ILE A 44 3.97 -7.31 -16.97
C ILE A 44 2.44 -7.22 -17.02
N SER A 45 1.82 -7.90 -18.00
CA SER A 45 0.36 -8.03 -18.04
C SER A 45 -0.16 -8.93 -16.90
N ILE A 46 -1.42 -8.76 -16.50
CA ILE A 46 -2.04 -9.64 -15.48
C ILE A 46 -2.05 -11.10 -15.95
N ASP A 47 -2.29 -11.34 -17.23
CA ASP A 47 -2.36 -12.69 -17.79
C ASP A 47 -0.99 -13.37 -17.84
N ASP A 48 0.05 -12.64 -18.24
CA ASP A 48 1.42 -13.16 -18.21
C ASP A 48 1.89 -13.38 -16.77
N PHE A 49 1.50 -12.51 -15.83
CA PHE A 49 1.76 -12.72 -14.41
C PHE A 49 1.12 -14.01 -13.89
N LYS A 50 -0.17 -14.23 -14.20
CA LYS A 50 -0.87 -15.48 -13.84
C LYS A 50 -0.23 -16.71 -14.47
N ARG A 51 0.23 -16.62 -15.73
CA ARG A 51 0.94 -17.70 -16.41
C ARG A 51 2.28 -18.01 -15.72
N LEU A 52 3.03 -16.96 -15.38
CA LEU A 52 4.33 -17.04 -14.71
C LEU A 52 4.23 -17.71 -13.34
N PHE A 53 3.16 -17.43 -12.60
CA PHE A 53 2.88 -17.98 -11.29
C PHE A 53 1.75 -19.02 -11.30
N SER A 54 1.59 -19.76 -12.39
CA SER A 54 0.50 -20.74 -12.58
C SER A 54 0.49 -21.87 -11.54
N ALA A 55 1.63 -22.17 -10.92
CA ALA A 55 1.76 -23.13 -9.84
C ALA A 55 1.36 -22.57 -8.46
N GLN A 56 1.04 -21.28 -8.35
CA GLN A 56 0.64 -20.61 -7.10
C GLN A 56 -0.85 -20.27 -7.16
N LYS A 57 -1.55 -20.37 -6.03
CA LYS A 57 -2.93 -19.90 -5.95
C LYS A 57 -2.96 -18.37 -5.86
N LEU A 58 -3.58 -17.74 -6.85
CA LEU A 58 -3.83 -16.30 -6.90
C LEU A 58 -5.35 -16.06 -6.85
N THR A 59 -5.83 -15.41 -5.79
CA THR A 59 -7.26 -15.07 -5.66
C THR A 59 -7.43 -13.55 -5.87
N PRO A 60 -8.15 -13.09 -6.89
CA PRO A 60 -8.31 -11.65 -7.16
C PRO A 60 -8.96 -10.90 -5.99
N LEU A 61 -8.52 -9.67 -5.75
CA LEU A 61 -9.21 -8.74 -4.85
C LEU A 61 -10.42 -8.13 -5.58
N SER A 62 -11.56 -8.01 -4.89
CA SER A 62 -12.78 -7.45 -5.51
C SER A 62 -12.73 -5.94 -5.75
N TRP A 63 -11.83 -5.23 -5.07
CA TRP A 63 -11.67 -3.77 -5.16
C TRP A 63 -10.38 -3.32 -5.86
N SER A 64 -9.56 -4.25 -6.38
CA SER A 64 -8.33 -3.90 -7.09
C SER A 64 -8.08 -4.85 -8.25
N GLU A 65 -8.08 -4.30 -9.47
CA GLU A 65 -7.85 -5.07 -10.71
C GLU A 65 -6.45 -5.71 -10.76
N THR A 66 -5.49 -5.14 -10.03
CA THR A 66 -4.09 -5.59 -10.02
C THR A 66 -3.73 -6.35 -8.74
N GLY A 67 -4.66 -6.47 -7.79
CA GLY A 67 -4.44 -7.06 -6.48
C GLY A 67 -4.86 -8.52 -6.39
N PHE A 68 -4.06 -9.32 -5.69
CA PHE A 68 -4.35 -10.74 -5.45
C PHE A 68 -4.00 -11.13 -4.01
N PHE A 69 -4.88 -11.90 -3.37
CA PHE A 69 -4.51 -12.74 -2.22
C PHE A 69 -3.61 -13.88 -2.68
N ILE A 70 -2.64 -14.22 -1.83
CA ILE A 70 -1.64 -15.26 -2.06
C ILE A 70 -1.52 -16.19 -0.86
N GLU A 71 -0.95 -17.38 -1.08
CA GLU A 71 -0.71 -18.33 0.00
C GLU A 71 0.43 -17.87 0.92
N ARG A 72 0.27 -18.06 2.23
CA ARG A 72 1.20 -17.59 3.26
C ARG A 72 2.64 -18.07 3.11
N LYS A 73 2.83 -19.30 2.64
CA LYS A 73 4.16 -19.91 2.45
C LYS A 73 4.72 -19.71 1.04
N SER A 74 4.21 -18.73 0.29
CA SER A 74 4.63 -18.54 -1.09
C SER A 74 6.00 -17.84 -1.19
N PRO A 75 6.89 -18.27 -2.08
CA PRO A 75 8.25 -17.75 -2.18
C PRO A 75 8.36 -16.37 -2.88
N PHE A 76 7.25 -15.66 -3.12
CA PHE A 76 7.21 -14.43 -3.93
C PHE A 76 8.35 -13.45 -3.63
N SER A 77 8.61 -13.13 -2.35
CA SER A 77 9.66 -12.17 -1.95
C SER A 77 11.09 -12.61 -2.27
N LYS A 78 11.31 -13.90 -2.55
CA LYS A 78 12.62 -14.49 -2.88
C LYS A 78 12.82 -14.70 -4.38
N THR A 79 11.86 -14.29 -5.20
CA THR A 79 11.93 -14.47 -6.65
C THR A 79 12.70 -13.33 -7.33
N PRO A 80 13.38 -13.60 -8.45
CA PRO A 80 13.97 -12.51 -9.25
C PRO A 80 12.90 -11.51 -9.72
N TYR A 81 11.65 -11.94 -9.89
CA TYR A 81 10.52 -11.11 -10.29
C TYR A 81 10.14 -10.05 -9.25
N TYR A 82 10.27 -10.36 -7.96
CA TYR A 82 10.13 -9.38 -6.88
C TYR A 82 11.22 -8.32 -6.97
N HIS A 83 12.48 -8.74 -7.17
CA HIS A 83 13.62 -7.83 -7.32
C HIS A 83 13.59 -7.02 -8.63
N ALA A 84 12.94 -7.54 -9.67
CA ALA A 84 12.66 -6.80 -10.91
C ALA A 84 11.49 -5.81 -10.78
N GLY A 85 10.76 -5.83 -9.66
CA GLY A 85 9.61 -4.95 -9.41
C GLY A 85 8.39 -5.28 -10.25
N LEU A 86 8.19 -6.56 -10.62
CA LEU A 86 6.99 -7.01 -11.35
C LEU A 86 5.72 -6.96 -10.49
N PHE A 87 5.87 -6.92 -9.16
CA PHE A 87 4.78 -6.79 -8.20
C PHE A 87 5.31 -6.22 -6.88
N TYR A 88 4.40 -5.79 -6.02
CA TYR A 88 4.66 -5.32 -4.66
C TYR A 88 3.87 -6.18 -3.68
N ILE A 89 4.51 -6.69 -2.63
CA ILE A 89 3.79 -7.39 -1.55
C ILE A 89 3.21 -6.33 -0.61
N GLN A 90 1.89 -6.20 -0.60
CA GLN A 90 1.15 -5.14 0.08
C GLN A 90 -0.14 -5.73 0.62
N GLU A 91 -0.50 -5.34 1.84
CA GLU A 91 -1.80 -5.69 2.43
C GLU A 91 -2.97 -5.17 1.58
N ALA A 92 -3.99 -6.02 1.41
CA ALA A 92 -5.16 -5.73 0.59
C ALA A 92 -5.88 -4.45 1.02
N ALA A 93 -5.98 -4.22 2.34
CA ALA A 93 -6.57 -2.99 2.89
C ALA A 93 -5.73 -1.74 2.58
N SER A 94 -4.41 -1.86 2.53
CA SER A 94 -3.49 -0.76 2.21
C SER A 94 -3.62 -0.27 0.77
N MET A 95 -4.27 -1.05 -0.11
CA MET A 95 -4.54 -0.67 -1.50
C MET A 95 -5.76 0.26 -1.62
N LEU A 96 -6.74 0.16 -0.71
CA LEU A 96 -8.02 0.85 -0.80
C LEU A 96 -7.91 2.37 -0.93
N PRO A 97 -7.08 3.10 -0.16
CA PRO A 97 -7.03 4.56 -0.26
C PRO A 97 -6.72 5.04 -1.68
N VAL A 98 -5.78 4.40 -2.36
CA VAL A 98 -5.38 4.80 -3.72
C VAL A 98 -6.42 4.36 -4.76
N GLU A 99 -7.08 3.22 -4.57
CA GLU A 99 -8.20 2.82 -5.44
C GLU A 99 -9.37 3.82 -5.37
N LEU A 100 -9.60 4.43 -4.21
CA LEU A 100 -10.67 5.42 -3.99
C LEU A 100 -10.31 6.84 -4.46
N MET A 101 -9.04 7.14 -4.72
CA MET A 101 -8.61 8.48 -5.14
C MET A 101 -9.06 8.85 -6.56
N ASP A 102 -9.49 7.90 -7.40
CA ASP A 102 -9.83 8.11 -8.81
C ASP A 102 -8.75 8.87 -9.61
N ILE A 103 -7.50 8.41 -9.48
CA ILE A 103 -6.32 9.03 -10.11
C ILE A 103 -6.38 8.91 -11.63
N LYS A 104 -6.10 10.02 -12.32
CA LYS A 104 -6.01 10.11 -13.78
C LYS A 104 -4.57 10.32 -14.25
N PRO A 105 -4.18 9.79 -15.41
CA PRO A 105 -2.92 10.15 -16.05
C PRO A 105 -2.79 11.66 -16.24
N GLY A 106 -1.62 12.22 -15.92
CA GLY A 106 -1.34 13.66 -16.07
C GLY A 106 -1.49 14.48 -14.79
N GLU A 107 -2.19 13.96 -13.76
CA GLU A 107 -2.37 14.66 -12.49
C GLU A 107 -1.06 14.84 -11.69
N ILE A 108 -1.02 15.90 -10.88
CA ILE A 108 0.04 16.20 -9.92
C ILE A 108 -0.41 15.75 -8.53
N ILE A 109 0.27 14.77 -7.96
CA ILE A 109 -0.14 14.08 -6.73
C ILE A 109 0.94 14.16 -5.66
N LEU A 110 0.55 14.51 -4.44
CA LEU A 110 1.42 14.43 -3.26
C LEU A 110 1.09 13.18 -2.45
N ASP A 111 2.08 12.32 -2.22
CA ASP A 111 2.07 11.33 -1.14
C ASP A 111 2.86 11.92 0.04
N ALA A 112 2.16 12.40 1.06
CA ALA A 112 2.74 13.21 2.12
C ALA A 112 3.59 12.41 3.14
N CYS A 113 3.37 11.09 3.22
CA CYS A 113 3.97 10.16 4.18
C CYS A 113 4.31 8.84 3.47
N ALA A 114 5.19 8.92 2.48
CA ALA A 114 5.32 7.93 1.43
C ALA A 114 6.01 6.63 1.83
N SER A 115 6.91 6.59 2.82
CA SER A 115 7.69 5.37 3.09
C SER A 115 6.82 4.26 3.70
N PRO A 116 7.01 2.98 3.31
CA PRO A 116 8.05 2.44 2.42
C PRO A 116 7.80 2.59 0.92
N GLY A 117 6.68 3.14 0.46
CA GLY A 117 6.40 3.41 -0.96
C GLY A 117 5.36 2.51 -1.60
N SER A 118 4.65 1.68 -0.83
CA SER A 118 3.63 0.77 -1.38
C SER A 118 2.47 1.54 -2.05
N LYS A 119 1.95 2.59 -1.41
CA LYS A 119 0.91 3.45 -1.97
C LYS A 119 1.46 4.39 -3.04
N THR A 120 2.65 4.96 -2.85
CA THR A 120 3.35 5.74 -3.88
C THR A 120 3.48 4.97 -5.20
N THR A 121 3.92 3.71 -5.15
CA THR A 121 4.04 2.87 -6.34
C THR A 121 2.68 2.53 -6.97
N GLN A 122 1.60 2.50 -6.17
CA GLN A 122 0.24 2.35 -6.68
C GLN A 122 -0.21 3.59 -7.45
N ILE A 123 0.04 4.78 -6.89
CA ILE A 123 -0.21 6.07 -7.54
C ILE A 123 0.57 6.13 -8.87
N LEU A 124 1.84 5.73 -8.86
CA LEU A 124 2.69 5.69 -10.06
C LEU A 124 2.11 4.77 -11.15
N SER A 125 1.53 3.63 -10.78
CA SER A 125 0.84 2.77 -11.75
C SER A 125 -0.43 3.40 -12.30
N LYS A 126 -1.23 4.10 -11.49
CA LYS A 126 -2.46 4.76 -11.93
C LYS A 126 -2.20 5.98 -12.83
N THR A 127 -1.11 6.71 -12.58
CA THR A 127 -0.69 7.84 -13.42
C THR A 127 -0.07 7.42 -14.75
N ALA A 128 0.23 6.14 -14.95
CA ALA A 128 0.80 5.57 -16.18
C ALA A 128 2.03 6.34 -16.70
N ASN A 129 2.93 6.74 -15.78
CA ASN A 129 4.13 7.52 -16.06
C ASN A 129 3.87 8.93 -16.66
N GLN A 130 2.67 9.49 -16.47
CA GLN A 130 2.28 10.84 -16.87
C GLN A 130 2.03 11.72 -15.63
N GLY A 131 2.16 13.03 -15.76
CA GLY A 131 2.01 13.95 -14.62
C GLY A 131 3.21 13.90 -13.67
N LEU A 132 2.97 14.16 -12.38
CA LEU A 132 4.03 14.24 -11.37
C LEU A 132 3.56 13.65 -10.04
N VAL A 133 4.34 12.73 -9.48
CA VAL A 133 4.15 12.23 -8.12
C VAL A 133 5.25 12.78 -7.23
N ILE A 134 4.88 13.52 -6.19
CA ILE A 134 5.81 13.92 -5.12
C ILE A 134 5.64 12.97 -3.96
N ALA A 135 6.68 12.18 -3.68
CA ALA A 135 6.71 11.24 -2.56
C ALA A 135 7.53 11.84 -1.42
N ASN A 136 6.86 12.34 -0.38
CA ASN A 136 7.51 12.95 0.78
C ASN A 136 7.63 11.96 1.93
N GLU A 137 8.82 11.88 2.53
CA GLU A 137 9.04 11.15 3.77
C GLU A 137 9.79 12.05 4.75
N PHE A 138 9.24 12.27 5.95
CA PHE A 138 9.88 13.12 6.96
C PHE A 138 11.14 12.49 7.57
N ARG A 139 11.12 11.16 7.78
CA ARG A 139 12.19 10.42 8.45
C ARG A 139 13.29 10.04 7.47
N ARG A 140 14.45 10.68 7.60
CA ARG A 140 15.60 10.47 6.70
C ARG A 140 16.04 9.01 6.59
N ASP A 141 15.97 8.26 7.69
CA ASP A 141 16.29 6.82 7.75
C ASP A 141 15.34 5.95 6.90
N ARG A 142 14.14 6.44 6.61
CA ARG A 142 13.11 5.74 5.83
C ARG A 142 13.12 6.11 4.33
N VAL A 143 13.85 7.16 3.96
CA VAL A 143 13.97 7.63 2.56
C VAL A 143 14.68 6.60 1.68
N GLY A 144 15.70 5.91 2.20
CA GLY A 144 16.44 4.90 1.44
C GLY A 144 15.53 3.76 0.95
N ARG A 145 14.63 3.27 1.81
CA ARG A 145 13.64 2.23 1.43
C ARG A 145 12.62 2.73 0.42
N LEU A 146 12.17 3.98 0.57
CA LEU A 146 11.27 4.61 -0.39
C LEU A 146 11.93 4.71 -1.78
N LEU A 147 13.17 5.21 -1.83
CA LEU A 147 13.96 5.29 -3.05
C LEU A 147 14.14 3.92 -3.70
N GLU A 148 14.57 2.93 -2.93
CA GLU A 148 14.74 1.56 -3.44
C GLU A 148 13.45 1.01 -4.06
N ASN A 149 12.31 1.17 -3.37
CA ASN A 149 11.03 0.66 -3.84
C ASN A 149 10.52 1.41 -5.08
N VAL A 150 10.65 2.73 -5.12
CA VAL A 150 10.26 3.54 -6.30
C VAL A 150 11.15 3.24 -7.50
N SER A 151 12.48 3.19 -7.30
CA SER A 151 13.43 2.84 -8.36
C SER A 151 13.19 1.41 -8.87
N ARG A 152 12.96 0.45 -7.97
CA ARG A 152 12.61 -0.92 -8.34
C ARG A 152 11.27 -0.99 -9.08
N TRP A 153 10.29 -0.15 -8.73
CA TRP A 153 9.02 -0.07 -9.46
C TRP A 153 9.21 0.41 -10.90
N GLY A 154 10.15 1.35 -11.12
CA GLY A 154 10.60 1.77 -12.44
C GLY A 154 9.76 2.87 -13.11
N ALA A 155 9.04 3.68 -12.33
CA ALA A 155 8.34 4.84 -12.85
C ALA A 155 9.26 6.08 -12.87
N GLY A 156 9.20 6.87 -13.93
CA GLY A 156 10.06 8.04 -14.16
C GLY A 156 9.46 9.38 -13.71
N ASN A 157 8.16 9.42 -13.40
CA ASN A 157 7.42 10.63 -13.01
C ASN A 157 7.35 10.85 -11.48
N CYS A 158 8.37 10.42 -10.72
CA CYS A 158 8.39 10.53 -9.26
C CYS A 158 9.53 11.41 -8.76
N VAL A 159 9.22 12.35 -7.86
CA VAL A 159 10.19 13.14 -7.10
C VAL A 159 10.11 12.76 -5.63
N ILE A 160 11.23 12.30 -5.07
CA ILE A 160 11.33 11.98 -3.65
C ILE A 160 11.83 13.20 -2.89
N THR A 161 11.13 13.56 -1.81
CA THR A 161 11.50 14.67 -0.94
C THR A 161 11.63 14.20 0.51
N ASN A 162 12.52 14.84 1.27
CA ASN A 162 12.69 14.62 2.70
C ASN A 162 12.42 15.92 3.45
N GLN A 163 11.14 16.24 3.64
CA GLN A 163 10.71 17.50 4.24
C GLN A 163 9.62 17.28 5.28
N ALA A 164 9.47 18.25 6.19
CA ALA A 164 8.23 18.39 6.95
C ALA A 164 7.09 18.71 5.98
N THR A 165 5.89 18.18 6.22
CA THR A 165 4.71 18.44 5.37
C THR A 165 4.36 19.93 5.27
N SER A 166 4.75 20.73 6.27
CA SER A 166 4.65 22.20 6.24
C SER A 166 5.44 22.86 5.11
N ALA A 167 6.40 22.18 4.49
CA ALA A 167 7.12 22.69 3.32
C ALA A 167 6.18 22.90 2.11
N PHE A 168 5.07 22.15 2.05
CA PHE A 168 4.09 22.24 0.97
C PHE A 168 2.99 23.30 1.23
N LYS A 169 3.03 24.01 2.37
CA LYS A 169 1.95 24.94 2.79
C LYS A 169 1.64 26.07 1.81
N ASN A 170 2.64 26.48 1.02
CA ASN A 170 2.51 27.58 0.05
C ASN A 170 2.16 27.07 -1.37
N MET A 171 2.04 25.76 -1.56
CA MET A 171 1.65 25.15 -2.85
C MET A 171 0.12 25.08 -2.95
N VAL A 172 -0.52 26.24 -2.82
CA VAL A 172 -1.99 26.37 -2.89
C VAL A 172 -2.44 26.00 -4.31
N GLU A 173 -3.47 25.15 -4.41
CA GLU A 173 -4.06 24.69 -5.68
C GLU A 173 -3.05 24.06 -6.66
N PHE A 174 -1.91 23.57 -6.16
CA PHE A 174 -0.88 22.95 -7.00
C PHE A 174 -1.12 21.45 -7.25
N PHE A 175 -1.69 20.75 -6.28
CA PHE A 175 -1.91 19.30 -6.34
C PHE A 175 -3.36 19.02 -6.73
N ASP A 176 -3.55 18.16 -7.73
CA ASP A 176 -4.86 17.63 -8.07
C ASP A 176 -5.38 16.71 -6.95
N LYS A 177 -4.48 15.94 -6.32
CA LYS A 177 -4.79 15.06 -5.18
C LYS A 177 -3.66 14.98 -4.18
N ILE A 178 -4.02 14.76 -2.92
CA ILE A 178 -3.09 14.53 -1.81
C ILE A 178 -3.47 13.24 -1.11
N LEU A 179 -2.53 12.30 -1.00
CA LEU A 179 -2.60 11.15 -0.12
C LEU A 179 -1.90 11.49 1.20
N LEU A 180 -2.64 11.37 2.30
CA LEU A 180 -2.10 11.46 3.66
C LEU A 180 -2.34 10.14 4.40
N ASP A 181 -1.40 9.22 4.27
CA ASP A 181 -1.32 8.01 5.09
C ASP A 181 -0.51 8.31 6.35
N ALA A 182 -1.15 8.95 7.33
CA ALA A 182 -0.47 9.41 8.54
C ALA A 182 0.09 8.23 9.36
N PRO A 183 1.23 8.39 10.06
CA PRO A 183 1.74 7.38 10.97
C PRO A 183 0.67 6.97 11.99
N CYS A 184 0.26 5.70 11.98
CA CYS A 184 -0.74 5.19 12.91
C CYS A 184 -0.09 4.60 14.17
N SER A 185 -0.85 4.50 15.26
CA SER A 185 -0.41 3.82 16.49
C SER A 185 -0.23 2.30 16.31
N GLY A 186 -0.69 1.76 15.17
CA GLY A 186 -0.63 0.34 14.86
C GLY A 186 -1.68 -0.52 15.58
N GLU A 187 -2.66 0.10 16.24
CA GLU A 187 -3.70 -0.58 17.03
C GLU A 187 -4.62 -1.51 16.20
N GLY A 188 -4.65 -1.34 14.88
CA GLY A 188 -5.44 -2.18 13.97
C GLY A 188 -4.66 -3.29 13.25
N MET A 189 -3.38 -3.52 13.63
CA MET A 189 -2.52 -4.59 13.08
C MET A 189 -2.45 -5.83 13.97
#